data_AF-U6B7Z8-F1
#
_entry.id   AF-U6B7Z8-F1
#
_cell.length_a   1.000
_cell.length_b   1.000
_cell.length_c   1.000
_cell.angle_alpha   90.00
_cell.angle_beta   90.00
_cell.angle_gamma   90.00
#
_symmetry.space_group_name_H-M   'P 1'
#
loop_
_entity.id
_entity.type
_entity.pdbx_description
1 polymer ?
#
loop_
_entity_poly.entity_id
_entity_poly.type
_entity_poly.pdbx_seq_one_letter_code
_entity_poly.pdbx_strand_id
1 'polypeptide(L)'
;MINTHIPAEPNPLLAETDPATYQYMNDLRQKALNIVESFIEIGRHPNNIAIEYENESIAKKLESENEKLESMFPQTKDPIQRETFFQNIFAIGKKFGFQEEEIKDIIDHRLLALAYYAQLGMKSQKISNEVYNKTLLKPAVTISSKGKKYHNQHQTISQEQAIRKLHKTGSLYDALKVDFV
;
A
#
# COMPACT_ATOMS: atom_id res chain seq x y z
N MET A 1 -44.63 26.41 -14.23
CA MET A 1 -45.02 27.03 -15.52
C MET A 1 -45.09 26.01 -16.68
N ILE A 2 -45.53 24.77 -16.44
CA ILE A 2 -45.61 23.71 -17.48
C ILE A 2 -47.05 23.55 -18.01
N ASN A 3 -48.05 23.94 -17.21
CA ASN A 3 -49.47 23.74 -17.49
C ASN A 3 -50.02 24.60 -18.66
N THR A 4 -49.20 25.48 -19.23
CA THR A 4 -49.59 26.44 -20.29
C THR A 4 -49.24 25.95 -21.71
N HIS A 5 -48.52 24.83 -21.83
CA HIS A 5 -48.09 24.27 -23.14
C HIS A 5 -48.82 22.97 -23.53
N ILE A 6 -49.72 22.48 -22.67
CA ILE A 6 -50.57 21.32 -23.00
C ILE A 6 -51.84 21.88 -23.67
N PRO A 7 -52.16 21.46 -24.91
CA PRO A 7 -53.42 21.84 -25.56
C PRO A 7 -54.63 21.49 -24.69
N ALA A 8 -55.65 22.34 -24.69
CA ALA A 8 -56.90 22.10 -23.98
C ALA A 8 -57.56 20.77 -24.41
N GLU A 9 -58.39 20.20 -23.54
CA GLU A 9 -59.10 18.95 -23.87
C GLU A 9 -60.03 19.15 -25.07
N PRO A 10 -60.00 18.24 -26.06
CA PRO A 10 -60.91 18.31 -27.19
C PRO A 10 -62.36 18.19 -26.70
N ASN A 11 -63.25 19.02 -27.22
CA ASN A 11 -64.67 18.96 -26.87
C ASN A 11 -65.26 17.62 -27.34
N PRO A 12 -65.91 16.82 -26.47
CA PRO A 12 -66.49 15.52 -26.84
C PRO A 12 -67.54 15.61 -27.96
N LEU A 13 -68.23 16.75 -28.10
CA LEU A 13 -69.19 16.97 -29.20
C LEU A 13 -68.52 16.99 -30.58
N LEU A 14 -67.22 17.29 -30.65
CA LEU A 14 -66.46 17.20 -31.90
C LEU A 14 -66.25 15.75 -32.33
N ALA A 15 -66.26 14.78 -31.42
CA ALA A 15 -66.16 13.37 -31.80
C ALA A 15 -67.36 12.89 -32.62
N GLU A 16 -68.53 13.52 -32.45
CA GLU A 16 -69.76 13.20 -33.17
C GLU A 16 -69.94 14.04 -34.44
N THR A 17 -69.50 15.31 -34.41
CA THR A 17 -69.72 16.28 -35.49
C THR A 17 -68.56 16.37 -36.48
N ASP A 18 -67.32 16.20 -36.03
CA ASP A 18 -66.11 16.16 -36.84
C ASP A 18 -65.02 15.27 -36.20
N PRO A 19 -65.13 13.94 -36.40
CA PRO A 19 -64.23 12.97 -35.77
C PRO A 19 -62.75 13.18 -36.12
N ALA A 20 -62.45 13.70 -37.31
CA ALA A 20 -61.08 13.90 -37.78
C ALA A 20 -60.38 15.01 -36.98
N THR A 21 -61.07 16.13 -36.74
CA THR A 21 -60.55 17.22 -35.93
C THR A 21 -60.39 16.81 -34.47
N TYR A 22 -61.35 16.05 -33.93
CA TYR A 22 -61.24 15.51 -32.56
C TYR A 22 -60.02 14.60 -32.38
N GLN A 23 -59.79 13.67 -33.32
CA GLN A 23 -58.64 12.77 -33.30
C GLN A 23 -57.32 13.55 -33.40
N TYR A 24 -57.23 14.51 -34.32
CA TYR A 24 -56.04 15.36 -34.46
C TYR A 24 -55.71 16.11 -33.17
N MET A 25 -56.70 16.72 -32.52
CA MET A 25 -56.50 17.46 -31.27
C MET A 25 -56.10 16.52 -30.12
N ASN A 26 -56.69 15.33 -30.06
CA ASN A 26 -56.34 14.32 -29.06
C ASN A 26 -54.90 13.83 -29.24
N ASP A 27 -54.48 13.53 -30.47
CA ASP A 27 -53.12 13.11 -30.80
C ASP A 27 -52.10 14.19 -30.45
N LEU A 28 -52.41 15.46 -30.74
CA LEU A 28 -51.56 16.60 -30.42
C LEU A 28 -51.40 16.75 -28.91
N ARG A 29 -52.48 16.61 -28.14
CA ARG A 29 -52.47 16.62 -26.68
C ARG A 29 -51.69 15.44 -26.11
N GLN A 30 -51.88 14.22 -26.62
CA GLN A 30 -51.14 13.03 -26.18
C GLN A 30 -49.63 13.20 -26.41
N LYS A 31 -49.23 13.71 -27.57
CA LYS A 31 -47.82 14.04 -27.85
C LYS A 31 -47.26 15.05 -26.85
N ALA A 32 -48.02 16.10 -26.53
CA ALA A 32 -47.61 17.09 -25.53
C ALA A 32 -47.48 16.49 -24.13
N LEU A 33 -48.40 15.61 -23.72
CA LEU A 33 -48.34 14.91 -22.44
C LEU A 33 -47.12 13.98 -22.34
N ASN A 34 -46.83 13.21 -23.38
CA ASN A 34 -45.66 12.32 -23.41
C ASN A 34 -44.35 13.10 -23.26
N ILE A 35 -44.25 14.26 -23.89
CA ILE A 35 -43.08 15.15 -23.76
C ILE A 35 -42.94 15.62 -22.30
N VAL A 36 -44.03 16.07 -21.67
CA VAL A 36 -44.01 16.50 -20.27
C VAL A 36 -43.63 15.35 -19.33
N GLU A 37 -44.15 14.15 -19.55
CA GLU A 37 -43.82 12.96 -18.77
C GLU A 37 -42.33 12.61 -18.87
N SER A 38 -41.75 12.66 -20.08
CA SER A 38 -40.30 12.42 -20.26
C SER A 38 -39.42 13.43 -19.51
N PHE A 39 -39.81 14.72 -19.49
CA PHE A 39 -39.09 15.73 -18.70
C PHE A 39 -39.21 15.50 -17.18
N ILE A 40 -40.38 15.05 -16.73
CA ILE A 40 -40.60 14.71 -15.32
C ILE A 40 -39.74 13.50 -14.93
N GLU A 41 -39.65 12.47 -15.77
CA GLU A 41 -38.79 11.31 -15.53
C GLU A 41 -37.31 11.71 -15.48
N ILE A 42 -36.83 12.54 -16.41
CA ILE A 42 -35.44 13.07 -16.37
C ILE A 42 -35.17 13.83 -15.06
N GLY A 43 -36.14 14.62 -14.58
CA GLY A 43 -36.03 15.34 -13.31
C GLY A 43 -36.13 14.46 -12.06
N ARG A 44 -36.68 13.25 -12.16
CA ARG A 44 -36.81 12.27 -11.06
C ARG A 44 -35.62 11.33 -10.92
N HIS A 45 -34.80 11.16 -11.97
CA HIS A 45 -33.62 10.28 -11.98
C HIS A 45 -32.23 10.97 -11.86
N PRO A 46 -32.03 12.14 -11.22
CA PRO A 46 -30.69 12.73 -11.13
C PRO A 46 -29.72 11.93 -10.23
N ASN A 47 -30.24 11.06 -9.35
CA ASN A 47 -29.42 10.40 -8.33
C ASN A 47 -28.79 9.09 -8.81
N ASN A 48 -29.44 8.32 -9.70
CA ASN A 48 -28.94 6.98 -10.04
C ASN A 48 -27.64 7.06 -10.87
N ILE A 49 -27.60 7.96 -11.84
CA ILE A 49 -26.40 8.20 -12.67
C ILE A 49 -25.25 8.73 -11.81
N ALA A 50 -25.51 9.68 -10.90
CA ALA A 50 -24.49 10.21 -10.01
C ALA A 50 -23.92 9.15 -9.05
N ILE A 51 -24.78 8.30 -8.48
CA ILE A 51 -24.38 7.19 -7.60
C ILE A 51 -23.54 6.16 -8.36
N GLU A 52 -23.95 5.80 -9.58
CA GLU A 52 -23.18 4.87 -10.43
C GLU A 52 -21.79 5.41 -10.76
N TYR A 53 -21.68 6.69 -11.15
CA TYR A 53 -20.39 7.33 -11.39
C TYR A 53 -19.51 7.41 -10.14
N GLU A 54 -20.10 7.70 -8.98
CA GLU A 54 -19.36 7.74 -7.71
C GLU A 54 -18.79 6.36 -7.35
N ASN A 55 -19.61 5.31 -7.48
CA ASN A 55 -19.17 3.93 -7.25
C ASN A 55 -18.07 3.50 -8.21
N GLU A 56 -18.19 3.83 -9.50
CA GLU A 56 -17.15 3.54 -10.49
C GLU A 56 -15.84 4.27 -10.18
N SER A 57 -15.94 5.54 -9.76
CA SER A 57 -14.78 6.33 -9.35
C SER A 57 -14.10 5.76 -8.10
N ILE A 58 -14.87 5.31 -7.11
CA ILE A 58 -14.35 4.66 -5.90
C ILE A 58 -13.64 3.36 -6.26
N ALA A 59 -14.25 2.52 -7.10
CA ALA A 59 -13.66 1.25 -7.54
C ALA A 59 -12.32 1.47 -8.26
N LYS A 60 -12.27 2.41 -9.21
CA LYS A 60 -11.03 2.79 -9.93
C LYS A 60 -9.95 3.29 -8.98
N LYS A 61 -10.34 4.10 -7.97
CA LYS A 61 -9.40 4.58 -6.95
C LYS A 61 -8.86 3.42 -6.12
N LEU A 62 -9.72 2.51 -5.67
CA LEU A 62 -9.32 1.34 -4.89
C LEU A 62 -8.33 0.46 -5.66
N GLU A 63 -8.61 0.19 -6.94
CA GLU A 63 -7.74 -0.59 -7.82
C GLU A 63 -6.37 0.08 -7.97
N SER A 64 -6.33 1.38 -8.29
CA SER A 64 -5.09 2.14 -8.42
C SER A 64 -4.27 2.17 -7.13
N GLU A 65 -4.91 2.33 -5.97
CA GLU A 65 -4.23 2.32 -4.68
C GLU A 65 -3.71 0.92 -4.34
N ASN A 66 -4.45 -0.13 -4.69
CA ASN A 66 -4.01 -1.51 -4.50
C ASN A 66 -2.79 -1.85 -5.37
N GLU A 67 -2.79 -1.45 -6.65
CA GLU A 67 -1.63 -1.63 -7.53
C GLU A 67 -0.37 -0.96 -6.99
N LYS A 68 -0.49 0.27 -6.48
CA LYS A 68 0.63 1.00 -5.86
C LYS A 68 1.09 0.29 -4.58
N LEU A 69 0.16 -0.21 -3.76
CA LEU A 69 0.49 -0.97 -2.56
C LEU A 69 1.26 -2.24 -2.91
N GLU A 70 0.80 -3.01 -3.89
CA GLU A 70 1.47 -4.23 -4.35
C GLU A 70 2.82 -3.96 -5.02
N SER A 71 2.97 -2.82 -5.70
CA SER A 71 4.25 -2.40 -6.25
C SER A 71 5.25 -2.07 -5.15
N MET A 72 4.81 -1.45 -4.04
CA MET A 72 5.67 -1.06 -2.93
C MET A 72 5.96 -2.24 -1.99
N PHE A 73 4.98 -3.12 -1.80
CA PHE A 73 5.03 -4.27 -0.91
C PHE A 73 4.60 -5.53 -1.67
N PRO A 74 5.48 -6.15 -2.47
CA PRO A 74 5.13 -7.31 -3.30
C PRO A 74 4.51 -8.49 -2.52
N GLN A 75 4.81 -8.61 -1.23
CA GLN A 75 4.20 -9.60 -0.35
C GLN A 75 2.68 -9.48 -0.24
N THR A 76 2.10 -8.29 -0.51
CA THR A 76 0.64 -8.10 -0.44
C THR A 76 -0.09 -8.66 -1.64
N LYS A 77 0.61 -9.21 -2.64
CA LYS A 77 -0.01 -9.96 -3.76
C LYS A 77 -0.56 -11.31 -3.32
N ASP A 78 0.11 -11.93 -2.34
CA ASP A 78 -0.37 -13.19 -1.76
C ASP A 78 -1.46 -12.89 -0.72
N PRO A 79 -2.65 -13.50 -0.80
CA PRO A 79 -3.76 -13.19 0.10
C PRO A 79 -3.43 -13.40 1.58
N ILE A 80 -2.67 -14.46 1.91
CA ILE A 80 -2.32 -14.78 3.29
C ILE A 80 -1.36 -13.73 3.84
N GLN A 81 -0.32 -13.41 3.09
CA GLN A 81 0.64 -12.37 3.48
C GLN A 81 -0.02 -10.99 3.53
N ARG A 82 -0.95 -10.69 2.63
CA ARG A 82 -1.74 -9.46 2.65
C ARG A 82 -2.56 -9.34 3.93
N GLU A 83 -3.25 -10.40 4.34
CA GLU A 83 -4.00 -10.40 5.59
C GLU A 83 -3.09 -10.10 6.78
N THR A 84 -1.94 -10.79 6.87
CA THR A 84 -0.98 -10.54 7.95
C THR A 84 -0.43 -9.11 7.92
N PHE A 85 -0.21 -8.53 6.75
CA PHE A 85 0.23 -7.14 6.59
C PHE A 85 -0.80 -6.17 7.19
N PHE A 86 -2.08 -6.34 6.86
CA PHE A 86 -3.13 -5.49 7.40
C PHE A 86 -3.36 -5.72 8.90
N GLN A 87 -3.38 -6.97 9.39
CA GLN A 87 -3.48 -7.27 10.83
C GLN A 87 -2.39 -6.56 11.63
N ASN A 88 -1.17 -6.55 11.11
CA ASN A 88 -0.05 -5.86 11.71
C ASN A 88 -0.22 -4.33 11.73
N ILE A 89 -0.73 -3.74 10.66
CA ILE A 89 -1.04 -2.30 10.57
C ILE A 89 -2.16 -1.92 11.52
N PHE A 90 -3.24 -2.69 11.57
CA PHE A 90 -4.35 -2.49 12.52
C PHE A 90 -3.85 -2.51 13.97
N ALA A 91 -2.99 -3.47 14.31
CA ALA A 91 -2.40 -3.56 15.65
C ALA A 91 -1.52 -2.35 16.00
N ILE A 92 -0.95 -1.67 15.01
CA ILE A 92 -0.18 -0.44 15.19
C ILE A 92 -1.10 0.77 15.30
N GLY A 93 -2.10 0.89 14.44
CA GLY A 93 -3.10 1.96 14.52
C GLY A 93 -3.77 2.01 15.90
N LYS A 94 -4.14 0.84 16.45
CA LYS A 94 -4.67 0.73 17.83
C LYS A 94 -3.70 1.28 18.89
N LYS A 95 -2.39 1.10 18.72
CA LYS A 95 -1.38 1.65 19.66
C LYS A 95 -1.25 3.16 19.57
N PHE A 96 -1.55 3.73 18.41
CA PHE A 96 -1.59 5.18 18.20
C PHE A 96 -2.96 5.80 18.55
N GLY A 97 -3.94 5.00 18.97
CA GLY A 97 -5.25 5.47 19.43
C GLY A 97 -6.34 5.55 18.36
N PHE A 98 -6.07 5.07 17.15
CA PHE A 98 -7.10 4.98 16.09
C PHE A 98 -8.17 3.95 16.46
N GLN A 99 -9.42 4.27 16.16
CA GLN A 99 -10.55 3.36 16.28
C GLN A 99 -10.55 2.32 15.14
N GLU A 100 -11.25 1.20 15.32
CA GLU A 100 -11.25 0.14 14.31
C GLU A 100 -11.92 0.58 13.00
N GLU A 101 -12.97 1.38 13.11
CA GLU A 101 -13.73 1.93 11.99
C GLU A 101 -12.83 2.85 11.15
N GLU A 102 -12.05 3.72 11.82
CA GLU A 102 -11.16 4.65 11.15
C GLU A 102 -10.07 3.94 10.34
N ILE A 103 -9.54 2.83 10.83
CA ILE A 103 -8.45 2.12 10.14
C ILE A 103 -8.99 1.27 8.98
N LYS A 104 -10.21 0.72 9.10
CA LYS A 104 -10.82 -0.11 8.03
C LYS A 104 -11.09 0.68 6.75
N ASP A 105 -11.37 1.97 6.87
CA ASP A 105 -11.65 2.83 5.73
C ASP A 105 -10.39 3.40 5.06
N ILE A 106 -9.19 3.10 5.59
CA ILE A 106 -7.92 3.58 5.03
C ILE A 106 -7.56 2.76 3.78
N ILE A 107 -7.80 3.36 2.62
CA ILE A 107 -7.41 2.83 1.31
C ILE A 107 -6.11 3.45 0.75
N ASP A 108 -5.62 4.54 1.35
CA ASP A 108 -4.42 5.25 0.87
C ASP A 108 -3.15 4.44 1.13
N HIS A 109 -2.49 4.00 0.06
CA HIS A 109 -1.28 3.17 0.16
C HIS A 109 -0.14 3.86 0.93
N ARG A 110 -0.10 5.20 0.96
CA ARG A 110 0.94 5.97 1.66
C ARG A 110 0.78 5.89 3.17
N LEU A 111 -0.46 5.93 3.66
CA LEU A 111 -0.76 5.76 5.08
C LEU A 111 -0.45 4.35 5.54
N LEU A 112 -0.79 3.35 4.72
CA LEU A 112 -0.44 1.95 4.97
C LEU A 112 1.09 1.76 5.00
N ALA A 113 1.82 2.38 4.07
CA ALA A 113 3.28 2.36 4.06
C ALA A 113 3.88 3.00 5.31
N LEU A 114 3.37 4.15 5.74
CA LEU A 114 3.79 4.83 6.96
C LEU A 114 3.58 3.94 8.17
N ALA A 115 2.40 3.33 8.32
CA ALA A 115 2.10 2.43 9.42
C ALA A 115 3.03 1.20 9.43
N TYR A 116 3.33 0.64 8.26
CA TYR A 116 4.28 -0.46 8.12
C TYR A 116 5.69 -0.07 8.59
N TYR A 117 6.22 1.08 8.16
CA TYR A 117 7.54 1.54 8.60
C TYR A 117 7.57 1.94 10.07
N ALA A 118 6.48 2.51 10.60
CA ALA A 118 6.32 2.77 12.02
C ALA A 118 6.41 1.46 12.82
N GLN A 119 5.75 0.39 12.35
CA GLN A 119 5.85 -0.95 12.96
C GLN A 119 7.30 -1.43 13.02
N LEU A 120 8.04 -1.31 11.92
CA LEU A 120 9.43 -1.73 11.83
C LEU A 120 10.32 -0.91 12.78
N GLY A 121 10.12 0.41 12.81
CA GLY A 121 10.82 1.31 13.73
C GLY A 121 10.58 0.94 15.20
N MET A 122 9.33 0.67 15.59
CA MET A 122 9.00 0.24 16.96
C MET A 122 9.66 -1.09 17.32
N LYS A 123 9.69 -2.07 16.40
CA LYS A 123 10.38 -3.35 16.62
C LYS A 123 11.87 -3.14 16.82
N SER A 124 12.50 -2.35 15.96
CA SER A 124 13.92 -2.03 16.05
C SER A 124 14.25 -1.31 17.36
N GLN A 125 13.46 -0.31 17.77
CA GLN A 125 13.67 0.40 19.03
C GLN A 125 13.60 -0.54 20.25
N LYS A 126 12.63 -1.47 20.26
CA LYS A 126 12.54 -2.48 21.33
C LYS A 126 13.78 -3.35 21.40
N ILE A 127 14.24 -3.88 20.26
CA ILE A 127 15.44 -4.71 20.19
C ILE A 127 16.67 -3.92 20.66
N SER A 128 16.84 -2.68 20.20
CA SER A 128 17.94 -1.81 20.62
C SER A 128 17.94 -1.58 22.13
N ASN A 129 16.78 -1.32 22.73
CA ASN A 129 16.66 -1.15 24.18
C ASN A 129 16.98 -2.43 24.94
N GLU A 130 16.52 -3.59 24.45
CA GLU A 130 16.83 -4.89 25.06
C GLU A 130 18.33 -5.20 25.00
N VAL A 131 18.98 -4.96 23.85
CA VAL A 131 20.42 -5.14 23.68
C VAL A 131 21.18 -4.21 24.61
N TYR A 132 20.82 -2.92 24.65
CA TYR A 132 21.41 -1.94 25.56
C TYR A 132 21.32 -2.40 27.02
N ASN A 133 20.14 -2.80 27.49
CA ASN A 133 19.93 -3.30 28.85
C ASN A 133 20.75 -4.56 29.13
N LYS A 134 20.82 -5.50 28.17
CA LYS A 134 21.66 -6.71 28.29
C LYS A 134 23.16 -6.40 28.33
N THR A 135 23.61 -5.32 27.69
CA THR A 135 25.02 -4.90 27.75
C THR A 135 25.37 -4.20 29.07
N LEU A 136 24.47 -3.37 29.62
CA LEU A 136 24.67 -2.73 30.92
C LEU A 136 24.76 -3.74 32.07
N LEU A 137 23.93 -4.80 32.02
CA LEU A 137 23.87 -5.82 33.05
C LEU A 137 24.96 -6.89 32.93
N LYS A 138 25.79 -6.85 31.88
CA LYS A 138 26.90 -7.79 31.75
C LYS A 138 28.11 -7.26 32.54
N PRO A 139 28.65 -8.03 33.50
CA PRO A 139 29.91 -7.68 34.11
C PRO A 139 31.00 -7.60 33.03
N ALA A 140 31.94 -6.67 33.20
CA ALA A 140 33.07 -6.53 32.29
C ALA A 140 33.71 -7.90 32.07
N VAL A 141 33.79 -8.33 30.81
CA VAL A 141 34.47 -9.57 30.46
C VAL A 141 35.93 -9.38 30.86
N THR A 142 36.33 -9.97 31.98
CA THR A 142 37.75 -10.15 32.28
C THR A 142 38.26 -11.07 31.19
N ILE A 143 38.99 -10.48 30.23
CA ILE A 143 39.64 -11.23 29.17
C ILE A 143 40.71 -12.08 29.86
N SER A 144 40.35 -13.29 30.28
CA SER A 144 41.33 -14.33 30.58
C SER A 144 42.01 -14.62 29.26
N SER A 145 43.21 -14.09 29.08
CA SER A 145 44.03 -14.30 27.89
C SER A 145 44.49 -15.76 27.85
N LYS A 146 43.58 -16.67 27.52
CA LYS A 146 43.90 -18.07 27.23
C LYS A 146 43.23 -18.46 25.92
N GLY A 147 43.99 -18.33 24.85
CA GLY A 147 43.86 -19.19 23.68
C GLY A 147 43.02 -18.62 22.53
N LYS A 148 43.68 -17.89 21.63
CA LYS A 148 43.99 -18.32 20.24
C LYS A 148 44.36 -17.05 19.47
N LYS A 149 45.67 -16.80 19.38
CA LYS A 149 46.22 -15.81 18.46
C LYS A 149 45.87 -16.29 17.05
N TYR A 150 44.93 -15.63 16.39
CA TYR A 150 44.77 -15.77 14.96
C TYR A 150 46.09 -15.37 14.31
N HIS A 151 46.64 -16.28 13.50
CA HIS A 151 47.83 -16.08 12.69
C HIS A 151 47.61 -14.89 11.74
N ASN A 152 48.02 -13.70 12.15
CA ASN A 152 48.67 -12.74 11.26
C ASN A 152 50.02 -12.45 11.88
N GLN A 153 50.85 -13.49 11.79
CA GLN A 153 52.17 -13.53 12.33
C GLN A 153 53.07 -13.34 11.11
N HIS A 154 53.32 -12.08 10.73
CA HIS A 154 54.65 -11.72 10.28
C HIS A 154 55.56 -11.97 11.48
N GLN A 155 55.88 -13.26 11.71
CA GLN A 155 56.91 -13.65 12.65
C GLN A 155 58.18 -13.03 12.05
N THR A 156 58.68 -11.98 12.67
CA THR A 156 60.06 -11.59 12.58
C THR A 156 60.88 -12.74 13.19
N ILE A 157 61.04 -13.83 12.43
CA ILE A 157 62.05 -14.83 12.72
C ILE A 157 63.36 -14.05 12.69
N SER A 158 64.15 -14.12 13.76
CA SER A 158 65.43 -13.41 13.77
C SER A 158 66.26 -13.88 12.58
N GLN A 159 66.96 -12.95 11.91
CA GLN A 159 67.75 -13.27 10.71
C GLN A 159 68.69 -14.46 10.94
N GLU A 160 69.26 -14.55 12.15
CA GLU A 160 70.13 -15.67 12.54
C GLU A 160 69.43 -17.04 12.49
N GLN A 161 68.16 -17.11 12.90
CA GLN A 161 67.37 -18.34 12.82
C GLN A 161 66.94 -18.67 11.39
N ALA A 162 66.68 -17.66 10.57
CA ALA A 162 66.37 -17.84 9.15
C ALA A 162 67.60 -18.38 8.39
N ILE A 163 68.79 -17.82 8.64
CA ILE A 163 70.07 -18.28 8.07
C ILE A 163 70.38 -19.72 8.50
N ARG A 164 70.24 -20.04 9.80
CA ARG A 164 70.47 -21.41 10.30
C ARG A 164 69.53 -22.43 9.65
N LYS A 165 68.27 -22.06 9.42
CA LYS A 165 67.31 -22.94 8.73
C LYS A 165 67.68 -23.11 7.26
N LEU A 166 68.02 -22.04 6.55
CA LEU A 166 68.49 -22.12 5.17
C LEU A 166 69.72 -23.03 5.04
N HIS A 167 70.72 -22.90 5.91
CA HIS A 167 71.89 -23.79 5.89
C HIS A 167 71.55 -25.25 6.16
N LYS A 168 70.50 -25.51 6.94
CA LYS A 168 70.07 -26.88 7.30
C LYS A 168 69.17 -27.50 6.24
N THR A 169 68.30 -26.72 5.59
CA THR A 169 67.26 -27.22 4.69
C THR A 169 67.58 -26.99 3.22
N GLY A 170 68.41 -25.98 2.89
CA GLY A 170 68.72 -25.59 1.51
C GLY A 170 67.53 -25.12 0.69
N SER A 171 66.38 -24.85 1.32
CA SER A 171 65.11 -24.59 0.63
C SER A 171 64.99 -23.14 0.17
N LEU A 172 64.51 -22.95 -1.07
CA LEU A 172 64.20 -21.64 -1.65
C LEU A 172 63.23 -20.82 -0.77
N TYR A 173 62.26 -21.48 -0.15
CA TYR A 173 61.26 -20.83 0.71
C TYR A 173 61.86 -20.31 2.02
N ASP A 174 62.97 -20.88 2.48
CA ASP A 174 63.68 -20.38 3.66
C ASP A 174 64.66 -19.27 3.28
N ALA A 175 65.20 -19.28 2.06
CA ALA A 175 66.02 -18.18 1.52
C ALA A 175 65.24 -16.88 1.41
N LEU A 176 63.98 -16.93 0.99
CA LEU A 176 63.10 -15.74 0.89
C LEU A 176 62.77 -15.08 2.25
N LYS A 177 63.05 -15.78 3.36
CA LYS A 177 62.85 -15.25 4.72
C LYS A 177 64.12 -14.63 5.29
N VAL A 178 65.26 -14.77 4.62
CA VAL A 178 66.52 -14.11 4.97
C VAL A 178 66.58 -12.78 4.26
N ASP A 179 66.84 -11.72 5.01
CA ASP A 179 67.11 -10.39 4.47
C ASP A 179 68.63 -10.26 4.25
N PHE A 180 69.05 -10.00 3.01
CA PHE A 180 70.46 -10.02 2.57
C PHE A 180 71.05 -8.60 2.40
N VAL A 181 70.40 -7.58 2.95
CA VAL A 181 70.78 -6.15 2.86
C VAL A 181 71.69 -5.73 4.01
#